data_AF-A0A5M6CEG2-F1
#
_entry.id   AF-A0A5M6CEG2-F1
#
_cell.length_a   1.000
_cell.length_b   1.000
_cell.length_c   1.000
_cell.angle_alpha   90.00
_cell.angle_beta   90.00
_cell.angle_gamma   90.00
#
_symmetry.space_group_name_H-M   'P 1'
#
loop_
_entity.id
_entity.type
_entity.pdbx_description
1 polymer ?
#
loop_
_entity_poly.entity_id
_entity_poly.type
_entity_poly.pdbx_seq_one_letter_code
_entity_poly.pdbx_strand_id
1 'polypeptide(L)'
;MKGLIIVLIAVLVGLTSCNNYKEVKNDKLKGAFIMNSASTFKGYYYEGSDDSYHYFESKWDFMRDDYFKISIGKFTIKDKYKFKFGDKELRIDLFKENNELFGENEFYNLYVVNSRL
;
A
#
# COMPACT_ATOMS: atom_id res chain seq x y z
N MET A 1 17.57 21.95 -34.12
CA MET A 1 16.91 22.42 -32.86
C MET A 1 15.72 21.58 -32.41
N LYS A 2 14.88 21.02 -33.32
CA LYS A 2 13.70 20.22 -32.92
C LYS A 2 14.02 18.86 -32.27
N GLY A 3 15.12 18.21 -32.66
CA GLY A 3 15.52 16.91 -32.09
C GLY A 3 16.06 16.96 -30.65
N LEU A 4 16.60 18.10 -30.22
CA LEU A 4 17.19 18.26 -28.88
C LEU A 4 16.10 18.37 -27.78
N ILE A 5 14.93 18.92 -28.13
CA ILE A 5 13.78 19.06 -27.23
C ILE A 5 13.13 17.70 -26.96
N ILE A 6 13.09 16.80 -27.94
CA ILE A 6 12.50 15.46 -27.80
C ILE A 6 13.33 14.58 -26.84
N VAL A 7 14.66 14.69 -26.88
CA VAL A 7 15.55 13.96 -25.96
C VAL A 7 15.40 14.47 -24.52
N LEU A 8 15.23 15.78 -24.32
CA LEU A 8 15.01 16.35 -22.99
C LEU A 8 13.68 15.90 -22.36
N ILE A 9 12.62 15.77 -23.16
CA ILE A 9 11.32 15.26 -22.69
C ILE A 9 11.41 13.76 -22.34
N ALA A 10 12.14 12.96 -23.13
CA ALA A 10 12.32 11.53 -22.84
C ALA A 10 13.12 11.27 -21.54
N VAL A 11 14.09 12.13 -21.21
CA VAL A 11 14.84 12.06 -19.95
C VAL A 11 13.99 12.51 -18.75
N LEU A 12 13.08 13.48 -18.94
CA LEU A 12 12.16 13.93 -17.89
C LEU A 12 11.05 12.92 -17.58
N VAL A 13 10.60 12.14 -18.57
CA VAL A 13 9.57 11.10 -18.38
C VAL A 13 10.15 9.81 -17.78
N GLY A 14 11.46 9.59 -17.83
CA GLY A 14 12.12 8.43 -17.21
C GLY A 14 12.26 8.49 -15.68
N LEU A 15 11.91 9.62 -15.06
CA LEU A 15 11.98 9.82 -13.60
C LEU A 15 10.63 9.63 -12.90
N THR A 16 9.61 9.10 -13.57
CA THR A 16 8.30 8.85 -12.97
C THR A 16 8.38 7.72 -11.94
N SER A 17 8.61 8.13 -10.70
CA SER A 17 8.28 7.46 -9.42
C SER A 17 8.26 5.93 -9.43
N CYS A 18 9.42 5.30 -9.31
CA CYS A 18 9.45 3.92 -8.82
C CYS A 18 9.33 3.98 -7.29
N ASN A 19 8.12 3.79 -6.75
CA ASN A 19 7.92 3.67 -5.30
C ASN A 19 8.84 2.56 -4.78
N ASN A 20 9.68 2.88 -3.78
CA ASN A 20 10.67 1.94 -3.28
C ASN A 20 10.06 1.06 -2.18
N TYR A 21 9.36 0.00 -2.60
CA TYR A 21 8.71 -0.96 -1.70
C TYR A 21 9.73 -1.80 -0.95
N LYS A 22 9.66 -1.74 0.37
CA LYS A 22 10.43 -2.63 1.25
C LYS A 22 9.64 -3.89 1.56
N GLU A 23 10.24 -5.05 1.31
CA GLU A 23 9.62 -6.31 1.71
C GLU A 23 9.62 -6.45 3.24
N VAL A 24 8.45 -6.72 3.80
CA VAL A 24 8.31 -7.07 5.22
C VAL A 24 8.59 -8.56 5.39
N LYS A 25 9.74 -8.87 5.98
CA LYS A 25 10.13 -10.24 6.31
C LYS A 25 9.28 -10.80 7.45
N ASN A 26 9.25 -12.13 7.54
CA ASN A 26 8.43 -12.87 8.51
C ASN A 26 8.63 -12.43 9.97
N ASP A 27 9.87 -12.18 10.38
CA ASP A 27 10.24 -11.72 11.72
C ASP A 27 9.69 -10.33 12.05
N LYS A 28 9.41 -9.52 11.03
CA LYS A 28 8.87 -8.16 11.16
C LYS A 28 7.38 -8.07 10.86
N LEU A 29 6.76 -9.17 10.43
CA LEU A 29 5.38 -9.16 9.96
C LEU A 29 4.40 -8.71 11.04
N LYS A 30 4.64 -9.09 12.31
CA LYS A 30 3.86 -8.67 13.48
C LYS A 30 3.79 -7.14 13.64
N GLY A 31 4.83 -6.42 13.20
CA GLY A 31 4.92 -4.97 13.29
C GLY A 31 4.67 -4.26 11.96
N ALA A 32 4.14 -4.94 10.94
CA ALA A 32 3.89 -4.33 9.63
C ALA A 32 2.81 -3.24 9.70
N PHE A 33 1.79 -3.46 10.52
CA PHE A 33 0.72 -2.52 10.79
C PHE A 33 0.73 -2.21 12.27
N ILE A 34 0.95 -0.95 12.61
CA ILE A 34 1.03 -0.47 13.99
C ILE A 34 -0.09 0.53 14.19
N MET A 35 -0.81 0.37 15.30
CA MET A 35 -1.78 1.38 15.73
C MET A 35 -1.06 2.72 15.92
N ASN A 36 -1.44 3.72 15.14
CA ASN A 36 -0.80 5.02 15.17
C ASN A 36 -1.83 6.12 15.45
N SER A 37 -1.61 6.88 16.51
CA SER A 37 -2.48 7.97 16.97
C SER A 37 -1.98 9.36 16.59
N ALA A 38 -0.89 9.45 15.82
CA ALA A 38 -0.39 10.72 15.34
C ALA A 38 -1.42 11.39 14.43
N SER A 39 -1.72 12.67 14.66
CA SER A 39 -2.68 13.43 13.86
C SER A 39 -2.27 13.59 12.40
N THR A 40 -1.00 13.36 12.09
CA THR A 40 -0.43 13.44 10.74
C THR A 40 -0.49 12.12 10.00
N PHE A 41 -0.90 11.03 10.65
CA PHE A 41 -1.04 9.71 10.04
C PHE A 41 -2.39 9.57 9.34
N LYS A 42 -2.38 9.28 8.04
CA LYS A 42 -3.60 9.15 7.24
C LYS A 42 -4.17 7.74 7.17
N GLY A 43 -3.38 6.74 7.58
CA GLY A 43 -3.76 5.34 7.54
C GLY A 43 -2.92 4.50 6.59
N TYR A 44 -3.31 3.23 6.51
CA TYR A 44 -2.74 2.25 5.60
C TYR A 44 -3.61 2.10 4.36
N TYR A 45 -2.96 1.93 3.23
CA TYR A 45 -3.58 1.81 1.92
C TYR A 45 -3.03 0.55 1.26
N TYR A 46 -3.93 -0.25 0.69
CA TYR A 46 -3.59 -1.38 -0.15
C TYR A 46 -3.63 -0.93 -1.62
N GLU A 47 -2.56 -1.17 -2.35
CA GLU A 47 -2.35 -0.69 -3.72
C GLU A 47 -2.45 -1.80 -4.77
N GLY A 48 -2.83 -3.01 -4.36
CA GLY A 48 -3.03 -4.14 -5.25
C GLY A 48 -1.98 -5.24 -5.05
N SER A 49 -2.03 -6.23 -5.93
CA SER A 49 -1.10 -7.37 -5.94
C SER A 49 -0.46 -7.55 -7.30
N ASP A 50 0.71 -8.18 -7.30
CA ASP A 50 1.26 -8.89 -8.46
C ASP A 50 1.24 -10.41 -8.19
N ASP A 51 2.05 -11.18 -8.90
CA ASP A 51 2.13 -12.64 -8.74
C ASP A 51 2.85 -13.10 -7.47
N SER A 52 3.53 -12.19 -6.76
CA SER A 52 4.42 -12.51 -5.63
C SER A 52 4.06 -11.79 -4.33
N TYR A 53 3.51 -10.58 -4.43
CA TYR A 53 3.34 -9.66 -3.31
C TYR A 53 2.00 -8.93 -3.30
N HIS A 54 1.57 -8.61 -2.08
CA HIS A 54 0.58 -7.60 -1.75
C HIS A 54 1.31 -6.29 -1.42
N TYR A 55 0.90 -5.19 -2.07
CA TYR A 55 1.55 -3.88 -1.94
C TYR A 55 0.74 -2.94 -1.05
N PHE A 56 1.45 -2.25 -0.17
CA PHE A 56 0.87 -1.36 0.82
C PHE A 56 1.66 -0.06 0.93
N GLU A 57 0.94 0.97 1.35
CA GLU A 57 1.45 2.29 1.63
C GLU A 57 0.92 2.78 2.98
N SER A 58 1.79 3.37 3.80
CA SER A 58 1.38 4.13 4.98
C SER A 58 1.55 5.62 4.67
N LYS A 59 0.43 6.37 4.70
CA LYS A 59 0.40 7.76 4.24
C LYS A 59 0.46 8.77 5.39
N TRP A 60 1.11 9.90 5.15
CA TRP A 60 1.29 10.97 6.14
C TRP A 60 1.07 12.38 5.54
N ASP A 61 0.75 13.37 6.37
CA ASP A 61 0.58 14.78 5.91
C ASP A 61 1.91 15.55 5.79
N PHE A 62 2.85 15.33 6.71
CA PHE A 62 4.10 16.09 6.81
C PHE A 62 5.35 15.22 6.84
N MET A 63 5.17 13.90 6.70
CA MET A 63 6.26 12.94 6.65
C MET A 63 6.20 12.21 5.32
N ARG A 64 7.30 11.54 4.97
CA ARG A 64 7.34 10.73 3.77
C ARG A 64 6.48 9.49 3.95
N ASP A 65 5.74 9.13 2.91
CA ASP A 65 5.02 7.88 2.86
C ASP A 65 6.00 6.70 2.87
N ASP A 66 5.59 5.63 3.55
CA ASP A 66 6.33 4.37 3.59
C ASP A 66 5.63 3.33 2.74
N TYR A 67 6.37 2.84 1.74
CA TYR A 67 5.93 1.81 0.81
C TYR A 67 6.51 0.46 1.24
N PHE A 68 5.65 -0.53 1.40
CA PHE A 68 6.05 -1.87 1.81
C PHE A 68 5.22 -2.95 1.13
N LYS A 69 5.78 -4.15 1.08
CA LYS A 69 5.13 -5.29 0.43
C LYS A 69 5.24 -6.55 1.27
N ILE A 70 4.21 -7.38 1.21
CA ILE A 70 4.11 -8.63 1.96
C ILE A 70 3.91 -9.76 0.95
N SER A 71 4.65 -10.86 1.08
CA SER A 71 4.47 -12.01 0.20
C SER A 71 3.05 -12.57 0.32
N ILE A 72 2.45 -12.97 -0.81
CA ILE A 72 1.08 -13.52 -0.87
C ILE A 72 0.90 -14.72 0.08
N GLY A 73 1.94 -15.54 0.27
CA GLY A 73 1.88 -16.67 1.19
C GLY A 73 1.84 -16.31 2.69
N LYS A 74 1.98 -15.02 3.04
CA LYS A 74 2.09 -14.53 4.42
C LYS A 74 0.90 -13.68 4.86
N PHE A 75 0.03 -13.29 3.93
CA PHE A 75 -1.14 -12.49 4.24
C PHE A 75 -2.25 -12.83 3.24
N THR A 76 -3.43 -13.20 3.72
CA THR A 76 -4.54 -13.62 2.87
C THR A 76 -5.52 -12.47 2.68
N ILE A 77 -5.74 -12.03 1.44
CA ILE A 77 -6.75 -11.02 1.09
C ILE A 77 -8.03 -11.72 0.61
N LYS A 78 -9.21 -11.21 0.99
CA LYS A 78 -10.49 -11.70 0.46
C LYS A 78 -10.60 -11.39 -1.03
N ASP A 79 -11.07 -12.36 -1.81
CA ASP A 79 -11.00 -12.30 -3.29
C ASP A 79 -11.64 -11.04 -3.90
N LYS A 80 -12.73 -10.54 -3.34
CA LYS A 80 -13.40 -9.32 -3.81
C LYS A 80 -12.54 -8.04 -3.74
N TYR A 81 -11.46 -8.07 -2.98
CA TYR A 81 -10.52 -6.96 -2.84
C TYR A 81 -9.21 -7.18 -3.58
N LYS A 82 -9.04 -8.30 -4.30
CA LYS A 82 -7.86 -8.54 -5.12
C LYS A 82 -8.01 -7.77 -6.44
N PHE A 83 -7.10 -6.83 -6.66
CA PHE A 83 -6.93 -6.09 -7.92
C PHE A 83 -5.43 -5.93 -8.21
N LYS A 84 -5.07 -5.58 -9.45
CA LYS A 84 -3.65 -5.51 -9.83
C LYS A 84 -3.00 -4.25 -9.27
N PHE A 85 -1.70 -4.34 -9.02
CA PHE A 85 -0.93 -3.21 -8.56
C PHE A 85 -1.08 -1.99 -9.50
N GLY A 86 -1.42 -0.84 -8.92
CA GLY A 86 -1.61 0.42 -9.66
C GLY A 86 -3.00 0.65 -10.24
N ASP A 87 -3.94 -0.31 -10.12
CA ASP A 87 -5.31 -0.14 -10.62
C ASP A 87 -6.16 0.81 -9.74
N LYS A 88 -5.97 0.73 -8.42
CA LYS A 88 -6.73 1.46 -7.40
C LYS A 88 -5.99 1.45 -6.07
N GLU A 89 -6.35 2.32 -5.13
CA GLU A 89 -6.00 2.17 -3.72
C GLU A 89 -7.24 1.92 -2.84
N LEU A 90 -7.06 1.14 -1.78
CA LEU A 90 -8.09 0.84 -0.80
C LEU A 90 -7.58 1.14 0.61
N ARG A 91 -8.26 2.05 1.32
CA ARG A 91 -7.92 2.33 2.72
C ARG A 91 -8.32 1.17 3.61
N ILE A 92 -7.39 0.75 4.46
CA ILE A 92 -7.57 -0.34 5.42
C ILE A 92 -7.18 0.08 6.83
N ASP A 93 -7.74 -0.62 7.82
CA ASP A 93 -7.48 -0.35 9.23
C ASP A 93 -7.43 -1.65 10.06
N LEU A 94 -6.84 -1.58 11.23
CA LEU A 94 -6.80 -2.63 12.25
C LEU A 94 -8.14 -2.75 12.99
N PHE A 95 -8.99 -1.70 12.94
CA PHE A 95 -10.25 -1.65 13.67
C PHE A 95 -11.45 -2.12 12.86
N LYS A 96 -12.26 -2.98 13.48
CA LYS A 96 -13.43 -3.61 12.86
C LYS A 96 -14.63 -2.68 12.68
N GLU A 97 -14.63 -1.45 13.22
CA GLU A 97 -15.73 -0.46 13.31
C GLU A 97 -16.84 -0.51 12.22
N ASN A 98 -17.70 -1.54 12.25
CA ASN A 98 -18.65 -1.90 11.19
C ASN A 98 -18.04 -2.10 9.78
N ASN A 99 -16.72 -2.23 9.71
CA ASN A 99 -15.95 -2.43 8.51
C ASN A 99 -15.87 -3.92 8.13
N GLU A 100 -15.77 -4.17 6.83
CA GLU A 100 -15.69 -5.53 6.30
C GLU A 100 -14.26 -6.05 6.35
N LEU A 101 -14.08 -7.33 6.70
CA LEU A 101 -12.77 -7.97 6.72
C LEU A 101 -12.13 -7.92 5.33
N PHE A 102 -10.99 -7.23 5.23
CA PHE A 102 -10.18 -7.11 4.03
C PHE A 102 -9.28 -8.33 3.85
N GLY A 103 -8.54 -8.68 4.91
CA GLY A 103 -7.55 -9.75 4.89
C GLY A 103 -6.96 -10.00 6.26
N GLU A 104 -6.24 -11.10 6.40
CA GLU A 104 -5.77 -11.59 7.69
C GLU A 104 -4.47 -12.40 7.57
N ASN A 105 -3.74 -12.45 8.67
CA ASN A 105 -2.70 -13.43 8.95
C ASN A 105 -2.74 -13.83 10.42
N GLU A 106 -1.70 -14.52 10.91
CA GLU A 106 -1.62 -14.96 12.30
C GLU A 106 -1.50 -13.81 13.34
N PHE A 107 -1.19 -12.58 12.91
CA PHE A 107 -0.91 -11.45 13.79
C PHE A 107 -2.05 -10.42 13.85
N TYR A 108 -2.78 -10.21 12.76
CA TYR A 108 -3.84 -9.20 12.69
C TYR A 108 -4.88 -9.50 11.61
N ASN A 109 -6.04 -8.89 11.81
CA ASN A 109 -7.08 -8.73 10.81
C ASN A 109 -7.07 -7.27 10.36
N LEU A 110 -7.17 -7.06 9.05
CA LEU A 110 -7.34 -5.75 8.45
C LEU A 110 -8.74 -5.63 7.88
N TYR A 111 -9.33 -4.45 7.97
CA TYR A 111 -10.69 -4.15 7.58
C TYR A 111 -10.71 -3.01 6.57
N VAL A 112 -11.61 -3.07 5.61
CA VAL A 112 -11.80 -1.98 4.64
C VAL A 112 -12.50 -0.82 5.33
N VAL A 113 -11.86 0.35 5.33
CA VAL A 113 -12.50 1.57 5.83
C VAL A 113 -13.54 1.99 4.79
N ASN A 114 -14.82 1.76 5.09
CA ASN A 114 -15.89 2.28 4.26
C ASN A 114 -15.95 3.80 4.45
N SER A 115 -15.52 4.55 3.43
CA SER A 115 -15.81 5.98 3.33
C SER A 115 -17.29 6.19 3.02
N ARG A 116 -18.16 5.89 3.98
CA ARG A 116 -19.42 6.62 4.09
C ARG A 116 -19.07 7.91 4.83
N LEU A 117 -18.80 8.97 4.05
CA LEU A 117 -19.01 10.34 4.52
C LEU A 117 -20.47 10.48 4.97
#